data_AF-A0A955PTC4-F1
#
_entry.id   AF-A0A955PTC4-F1
#
_cell.length_a   1.000
_cell.length_b   1.000
_cell.length_c   1.000
_cell.angle_alpha   90.00
_cell.angle_beta   90.00
_cell.angle_gamma   90.00
#
_symmetry.space_group_name_H-M   'P 1'
#
loop_
_entity.id
_entity.type
_entity.pdbx_description
1 polymer ?
#
loop_
_entity_poly.entity_id
_entity_poly.type
_entity_poly.pdbx_seq_one_letter_code
_entity_poly.pdbx_strand_id
1 'polypeptide(L)' 'PLFKVKKGKGEKYLKDEAAMNSYLSNLAVEDTQLFLPEQNAFVTRDELIPILDKLVAFEGLLTRQGQKQIEPALL' A
#
# COMPACT_ATOMS: atom_id res chain seq x y z
N PRO A 1 -4.68 15.41 13.43
CA PRO A 1 -4.23 14.17 12.74
C PRO A 1 -5.38 13.17 12.66
N LEU A 2 -5.62 12.60 11.48
CA LEU A 2 -6.71 11.64 11.24
C LEU A 2 -6.42 10.27 11.87
N PHE A 3 -5.15 9.86 11.94
CA PHE A 3 -4.74 8.59 12.52
C PHE A 3 -3.65 8.75 13.58
N LYS A 4 -3.63 7.82 14.53
CA LYS A 4 -2.52 7.59 15.45
C LYS A 4 -2.09 6.13 15.30
N VAL A 5 -0.82 5.91 14.96
CA VAL A 5 -0.23 4.56 14.85
C VAL A 5 0.79 4.33 15.96
N LYS A 6 0.88 3.08 16.45
CA LYS A 6 1.80 2.66 17.51
C LYS A 6 2.50 1.37 17.11
N LYS A 7 3.83 1.39 17.02
CA LYS A 7 4.68 0.21 16.76
C LYS A 7 5.67 0.08 17.91
N GLY A 8 5.50 -0.96 18.73
CA GLY A 8 6.28 -1.14 19.95
C GLY A 8 6.15 0.07 20.89
N LYS A 9 7.28 0.72 21.20
CA LYS A 9 7.32 1.94 22.02
C LYS A 9 7.16 3.24 21.23
N GLY A 10 7.22 3.18 19.89
CA GLY A 10 7.09 4.36 19.02
C GLY A 10 5.65 4.69 18.67
N GLU A 11 5.29 5.97 18.68
CA GLU A 11 3.99 6.48 18.28
C GLU A 11 4.15 7.55 17.20
N LYS A 12 3.28 7.52 16.18
CA LYS A 12 3.28 8.51 15.08
C LYS A 12 1.85 8.95 14.78
N TYR A 13 1.68 10.24 14.52
CA TYR A 13 0.40 10.82 14.11
C TYR A 13 0.43 11.05 12.60
N LEU A 14 -0.60 10.57 11.90
CA LEU A 14 -0.73 10.68 10.44
C LEU A 14 -1.94 11.55 10.12
N LYS A 15 -1.81 12.41 9.11
CA LYS A 15 -2.78 13.48 8.85
C LYS A 15 -3.93 13.06 7.93
N ASP A 16 -3.72 12.09 7.06
CA ASP A 16 -4.66 11.65 6.03
C ASP A 16 -4.45 10.15 5.68
N GLU A 17 -5.30 9.60 4.81
CA GLU A 17 -5.19 8.23 4.32
C GLU A 17 -3.93 7.99 3.48
N ALA A 18 -3.49 8.98 2.69
CA ALA A 18 -2.28 8.84 1.88
C ALA A 18 -1.05 8.61 2.78
N ALA A 19 -0.94 9.34 3.89
CA ALA A 19 0.10 9.14 4.89
C ALA A 19 -0.02 7.79 5.60
N MET A 20 -1.24 7.27 5.79
CA MET A 20 -1.47 5.94 6.36
C MET A 20 -1.02 4.83 5.40
N ASN A 21 -1.43 4.89 4.15
CA ASN A 21 -1.05 3.90 3.14
C ASN A 21 0.47 3.88 2.93
N SER A 22 1.11 5.06 2.83
CA SER A 22 2.56 5.15 2.73
C SER A 22 3.27 4.57 3.96
N TYR A 23 2.74 4.81 5.17
CA TYR A 23 3.27 4.20 6.39
C TYR A 23 3.18 2.67 6.36
N LEU A 24 2.03 2.13 5.95
CA LEU A 24 1.81 0.68 5.86
C LEU A 24 2.67 0.03 4.77
N SER A 25 2.79 0.65 3.58
CA SER A 25 3.69 0.18 2.51
C SER A 25 5.12 0.08 3.00
N ASN A 26 5.62 1.12 3.68
CA ASN A 26 6.97 1.13 4.26
C ASN A 26 7.15 0.04 5.33
N LEU A 27 6.15 -0.16 6.17
CA LEU A 27 6.18 -1.17 7.23
C LEU A 27 6.20 -2.59 6.64
N ALA A 28 5.46 -2.84 5.55
CA ALA A 28 5.39 -4.15 4.90
C ALA A 28 6.74 -4.62 4.33
N VAL A 29 7.59 -3.68 3.91
CA VAL A 29 8.87 -3.97 3.24
C VAL A 29 10.10 -3.72 4.09
N GLU A 30 9.95 -3.23 5.33
CA GLU A 30 11.05 -2.77 6.19
C GLU A 30 12.17 -3.80 6.34
N ASP A 31 11.80 -5.08 6.51
CA ASP A 31 12.72 -6.22 6.68
C ASP A 31 12.40 -7.37 5.70
N THR A 32 11.85 -7.04 4.53
CA THR A 32 11.45 -8.03 3.52
C THR A 32 12.46 -8.10 2.38
N GLN A 33 12.81 -9.32 1.98
CA GLN A 33 13.61 -9.61 0.79
C GLN A 33 12.91 -10.70 -0.02
N LEU A 34 12.86 -10.52 -1.34
CA LEU A 34 12.29 -11.49 -2.26
C LEU A 34 13.40 -12.07 -3.13
N PHE A 35 13.62 -13.38 -3.05
CA PHE A 35 14.57 -14.05 -3.93
C PHE A 35 13.94 -14.32 -5.29
N LEU A 36 14.63 -13.92 -6.37
CA LEU A 36 14.26 -14.20 -7.75
C LEU A 36 15.21 -15.24 -8.35
N PRO A 37 14.76 -16.51 -8.51
CA PRO A 37 15.62 -17.59 -9.00
C PRO A 37 16.20 -17.31 -10.39
N GLU A 38 15.37 -16.78 -11.31
CA GLU A 38 15.75 -16.48 -12.70
C GLU A 38 16.90 -15.45 -12.80
N GLN A 39 17.01 -14.57 -11.81
CA GLN A 39 18.02 -13.51 -11.78
C GLN A 39 19.14 -13.81 -10.77
N ASN A 40 18.99 -14.90 -10.00
CA ASN A 40 19.83 -15.25 -8.86
C ASN A 40 20.12 -14.04 -7.94
N ALA A 41 19.08 -13.25 -7.68
CA ALA A 41 19.19 -11.96 -7.00
C ALA A 41 18.06 -11.77 -5.99
N PHE A 42 18.27 -10.84 -5.06
CA PHE A 42 17.24 -10.43 -4.11
C PHE A 42 16.69 -9.07 -4.50
N VAL A 43 15.36 -8.98 -4.54
CA VAL A 43 14.63 -7.73 -4.61
C VAL A 43 14.41 -7.25 -3.18
N THR A 44 14.77 -6.00 -2.93
CA THR A 44 14.75 -5.42 -1.58
C THR A 44 13.74 -4.27 -1.48
N ARG A 45 13.66 -3.67 -0.29
CA ARG A 45 12.77 -2.55 0.03
C ARG A 45 12.67 -1.49 -1.07
N ASP A 46 13.81 -1.01 -1.57
CA ASP A 46 13.84 0.12 -2.50
C ASP A 46 13.17 -0.20 -3.85
N GLU A 47 13.16 -1.47 -4.22
CA GLU A 47 12.50 -1.98 -5.43
C GLU A 47 11.04 -2.36 -5.18
N LEU A 48 10.70 -2.79 -3.97
CA LEU A 48 9.34 -3.19 -3.59
C LEU A 48 8.41 -1.99 -3.33
N ILE A 49 8.91 -0.89 -2.75
CA ILE A 49 8.09 0.30 -2.45
C ILE A 49 7.36 0.83 -3.69
N PRO A 50 8.03 1.09 -4.82
CA PRO A 50 7.36 1.62 -6.00
C PRO A 50 6.28 0.68 -6.56
N ILE A 51 6.41 -0.64 -6.34
CA ILE A 51 5.42 -1.64 -6.76
C ILE A 51 4.20 -1.58 -5.84
N LEU A 52 4.41 -1.54 -4.52
CA LEU A 52 3.32 -1.42 -3.56
C LEU A 52 2.52 -0.13 -3.75
N ASP A 53 3.18 1.00 -4.00
CA ASP A 53 2.51 2.27 -4.25
C ASP A 53 1.61 2.20 -5.51
N LYS A 54 2.08 1.51 -6.56
CA LYS A 54 1.27 1.25 -7.76
C LYS A 54 0.08 0.35 -7.47
N LEU A 55 0.24 -0.68 -6.63
CA LEU A 55 -0.86 -1.59 -6.25
C LEU A 55 -1.94 -0.86 -5.44
N VAL A 56 -1.55 -0.04 -4.46
CA VAL A 56 -2.49 0.78 -3.69
C VAL A 56 -3.24 1.76 -4.60
N ALA A 57 -2.54 2.42 -5.52
CA ALA A 57 -3.18 3.31 -6.48
C ALA A 57 -4.16 2.55 -7.40
N PHE A 58 -3.78 1.35 -7.84
CA PHE A 58 -4.62 0.50 -8.68
C PHE A 58 -5.88 0.02 -7.96
N GLU A 59 -5.78 -0.37 -6.69
CA GLU A 59 -6.94 -0.71 -5.85
C GLU A 59 -7.92 0.47 -5.73
N GLY A 60 -7.41 1.69 -5.58
CA GLY A 60 -8.24 2.90 -5.59
C GLY A 60 -8.99 3.10 -6.91
N LEU A 61 -8.35 2.80 -8.04
CA LEU A 61 -8.99 2.84 -9.36
C LEU A 61 -10.08 1.78 -9.50
N LEU A 62 -9.80 0.55 -9.07
CA LEU A 62 -10.76 -0.56 -9.10
C LEU A 62 -11.97 -0.28 -8.21
N THR A 63 -11.76 0.24 -7.00
CA THR A 63 -12.84 0.58 -6.07
C THR A 63 -13.77 1.63 -6.68
N ARG A 64 -13.20 2.67 -7.30
CA ARG A 64 -13.97 3.70 -8.00
C ARG A 64 -14.73 3.14 -9.20
N GLN A 65 -14.15 2.20 -9.93
CA GLN A 65 -14.80 1.57 -11.08
C GLN A 65 -15.92 0.62 -10.65
N GLY A 66 -15.72 -0.17 -9.60
CA GLY A 66 -16.74 -1.02 -9.01
C GLY A 66 -17.94 -0.22 -8.51
N GLN A 67 -17.70 0.92 -7.84
CA GLN A 67 -18.76 1.85 -7.45
C GLN A 67 -19.55 2.42 -8.64
N LYS A 68 -18.94 2.57 -9.82
CA LYS A 68 -19.64 2.98 -11.05
C LYS A 68 -20.42 1.85 -11.72
N GLN A 69 -20.05 0.59 -11.50
CA GLN A 69 -20.74 -0.57 -12.08
C GLN A 69 -21.91 -1.07 -11.22
N ILE A 70 -21.98 -0.68 -9.94
CA ILE A 70 -23.16 -0.89 -9.09
C ILE A 70 -24.17 0.25 -9.35
N GLU A 71 -24.70 0.29 -10.57
CA GLU A 71 -26.01 0.90 -10.92
C GLU A 71 -26.69 0.00 -11.98
N PRO A 72 -27.20 -1.20 -11.63
CA PRO A 72 -28.07 -1.98 -12.51
C PRO A 72 -29.52 -1.99 -12.01
N ALA A 73 -30.14 -0.82 -11.77
CA ALA A 73 -31.57 -0.76 -11.40
C ALA A 73 -32.36 0.46 -11.91
N LEU A 74 -31.86 1.19 -12.91
CA LEU A 74 -32.68 2.13 -13.70
C LEU A 74 -32.95 1.64 -15.13
N LEU A 75 -32.94 0.32 -15.34
CA LEU A 75 -33.42 -0.32 -16.58
C LEU A 75 -34.50 -1.36 -16.27
#